data_AF-A0A971LCN7-F1
#
_entry.id   AF-A0A971LCN7-F1
#
_cell.length_a   1.000
_cell.length_b   1.000
_cell.length_c   1.000
_cell.angle_alpha   90.00
_cell.angle_beta   90.00
_cell.angle_gamma   90.00
#
_symmetry.space_group_name_H-M   'P 1'
#
loop_
_entity.id
_entity.type
_entity.pdbx_description
1 polymer ?
#
loop_
_entity_poly.entity_id
_entity_poly.type
_entity_poly.pdbx_seq_one_letter_code
_entity_poly.pdbx_strand_id
1 'polypeptide(L)'
;MIDEKILKKYYEQIAGKLYEMVPGHWNRIVMYAEETGNMSSACFYYYTDKYRKVHHSGDIPEKYNIDKNIWDSRLLELTGIIKDLWLEFKNAGEEPWCTFTFDFDKGVRMYKVKYGYERDTEISPREREIRWAYDELGIIPRGNFGKKLLDEYLEGKKSSGTPEEGEDWTTPVFMDEKTAELIEEHIEKYIGKTDIVFHELLSDTIHIDIYHVKPAENRNYHTLITSGMSALPMTPPEKFKECKYAELYICLPADWDLSDEGMRDGKNYWPIRCLKALARFPHEYKTWLWPGHSVPSGNPPTPFAENVGFCGIMLLPPIAMDPGFRELQINEEKTINFIAVIPLYEEEMNYKIKHGWRKLADRFDKYQINEIVDINRRNVCKRSFWPFK
;
A
#
# COMPACT_ATOMS: atom_id res chain seq x y z
N MET A 1 13.98 7.91 -26.33
CA MET A 1 13.62 6.98 -25.26
C MET A 1 14.88 6.26 -24.80
N ILE A 2 15.22 6.37 -23.52
CA ILE A 2 16.42 5.77 -22.93
C ILE A 2 16.21 4.26 -22.76
N ASP A 3 17.26 3.46 -22.97
CA ASP A 3 17.21 2.01 -22.77
C ASP A 3 16.92 1.68 -21.29
N GLU A 4 15.87 0.89 -21.03
CA GLU A 4 15.48 0.45 -19.70
C GLU A 4 16.61 -0.26 -18.94
N LYS A 5 17.52 -0.95 -19.63
CA LYS A 5 18.68 -1.59 -19.00
C LYS A 5 19.66 -0.57 -18.44
N ILE A 6 19.82 0.57 -19.11
CA ILE A 6 20.66 1.67 -18.63
C ILE A 6 20.02 2.26 -17.38
N LEU A 7 18.73 2.58 -17.43
CA LEU A 7 18.00 3.13 -16.29
C LEU A 7 18.07 2.19 -15.07
N LYS A 8 17.81 0.89 -15.28
CA LYS A 8 17.90 -0.13 -14.23
C LYS A 8 19.27 -0.18 -13.57
N LYS A 9 20.36 -0.09 -14.34
CA LYS A 9 21.73 -0.06 -13.81
C LYS A 9 21.96 1.14 -12.87
N TYR A 10 21.42 2.31 -13.19
CA TYR A 10 21.53 3.48 -12.31
C TYR A 10 20.67 3.33 -11.05
N TYR A 11 19.44 2.82 -11.18
CA TYR A 11 18.58 2.56 -10.03
C TYR A 11 19.19 1.55 -9.05
N GLU A 12 19.82 0.49 -9.55
CA GLU A 12 20.55 -0.47 -8.73
C GLU A 12 21.75 0.16 -8.00
N GLN A 13 22.49 1.05 -8.67
CA GLN A 13 23.60 1.80 -8.05
C GLN A 13 23.10 2.76 -6.97
N ILE A 14 22.00 3.48 -7.21
CA ILE A 14 21.37 4.38 -6.23
C ILE A 14 20.90 3.57 -5.01
N ALA A 15 20.17 2.47 -5.23
CA ALA A 15 19.70 1.60 -4.15
C ALA A 15 20.86 1.02 -3.32
N GLY A 16 21.92 0.56 -3.99
CA GLY A 16 23.14 0.08 -3.34
C GLY A 16 23.80 1.17 -2.49
N LYS A 17 23.91 2.39 -3.03
CA LYS A 17 24.51 3.51 -2.31
C LYS A 17 23.70 3.93 -1.09
N LEU A 18 22.38 4.04 -1.24
CA LEU A 18 21.47 4.33 -0.12
C LEU A 18 21.56 3.25 0.96
N TYR A 19 21.69 1.98 0.56
CA TYR A 19 21.84 0.86 1.50
C TYR A 19 23.11 1.00 2.36
N GLU A 20 24.23 1.38 1.77
CA GLU A 20 25.50 1.59 2.47
C GLU A 20 25.48 2.83 3.38
N MET A 21 24.71 3.85 2.99
CA MET A 21 24.69 5.14 3.68
C MET A 21 23.93 5.12 5.01
N VAL A 22 22.96 4.22 5.19
CA VAL A 22 22.14 4.15 6.42
C VAL A 22 22.60 3.01 7.33
N PRO A 23 23.27 3.31 8.45
CA PRO A 23 23.66 2.29 9.42
C PRO A 23 22.44 1.71 10.15
N GLY A 24 22.56 0.45 10.58
CA GLY A 24 21.57 -0.20 11.42
C GLY A 24 20.36 -0.74 10.67
N HIS A 25 19.26 -0.94 11.41
CA HIS A 25 18.03 -1.51 10.86
C HIS A 25 17.11 -0.41 10.32
N TRP A 26 16.69 -0.56 9.06
CA TRP A 26 15.74 0.30 8.38
C TRP A 26 14.95 -0.53 7.36
N ASN A 27 13.77 -0.04 6.99
CA ASN A 27 12.81 -0.74 6.14
C ASN A 27 12.64 -0.08 4.76
N ARG A 28 12.58 1.25 4.72
CA ARG A 28 12.36 2.05 3.49
C ARG A 28 13.18 3.32 3.54
N ILE A 29 13.63 3.77 2.37
CA ILE A 29 14.31 5.04 2.15
C ILE A 29 13.58 5.76 1.02
N VAL A 30 13.20 7.02 1.22
CA VAL A 30 12.71 7.87 0.14
C VAL A 30 13.66 9.05 -0.02
N MET A 31 14.30 9.10 -1.18
CA MET A 31 15.29 10.11 -1.54
C MET A 31 14.67 11.18 -2.41
N TYR A 32 15.03 12.42 -2.13
CA TYR A 32 14.79 13.58 -2.98
C TYR A 32 16.14 14.09 -3.51
N ALA A 33 16.21 14.34 -4.80
CA ALA A 33 17.37 14.93 -5.42
C ALA A 33 16.99 16.04 -6.39
N GLU A 34 17.87 17.03 -6.52
CA GLU A 34 17.79 18.07 -7.53
C GLU A 34 19.04 18.03 -8.40
N GLU A 35 18.87 18.07 -9.72
CA GLU A 35 19.99 18.16 -10.68
C GLU A 35 19.62 19.12 -11.81
N THR A 36 20.44 20.15 -12.03
CA THR A 36 20.23 21.11 -13.13
C THR A 36 21.49 21.44 -13.93
N GLY A 37 22.47 20.55 -13.92
CA GLY A 37 23.79 20.71 -14.51
C GLY A 37 24.75 21.55 -13.67
N ASN A 38 24.25 22.63 -13.06
CA ASN A 38 25.01 23.56 -12.22
C ASN A 38 24.86 23.30 -10.71
N MET A 39 23.83 22.55 -10.33
CA MET A 39 23.51 22.25 -8.94
C MET A 39 23.10 20.79 -8.87
N SER A 40 23.67 20.09 -7.90
CA SER A 40 23.37 18.70 -7.59
C SER A 40 23.21 18.58 -6.08
N SER A 41 22.07 18.12 -5.62
CA SER A 41 21.80 17.86 -4.21
C SER A 41 20.98 16.59 -4.05
N ALA A 42 21.18 15.92 -2.91
CA ALA A 42 20.34 14.80 -2.52
C ALA A 42 20.19 14.78 -1.00
N CYS A 43 18.98 14.52 -0.54
CA CYS A 43 18.66 14.16 0.83
C CYS A 43 17.68 13.00 0.82
N PHE A 44 17.47 12.36 1.96
CA PHE A 44 16.53 11.26 2.03
C PHE A 44 15.97 11.11 3.43
N TYR A 45 14.77 10.55 3.51
CA TYR A 45 14.16 10.10 4.75
C TYR A 45 14.23 8.58 4.81
N TYR A 46 14.57 8.04 5.97
CA TYR A 46 14.60 6.60 6.18
C TYR A 46 13.70 6.21 7.33
N TYR A 47 13.06 5.07 7.14
CA TYR A 47 12.04 4.53 8.03
C TYR A 47 12.60 3.35 8.81
N THR A 48 12.33 3.36 10.10
CA THR A 48 12.71 2.33 11.07
C THR A 48 11.46 1.88 11.83
N ASP A 49 11.59 0.80 12.61
CA ASP A 49 10.52 0.32 13.49
C ASP A 49 9.22 0.02 12.72
N LYS A 50 9.33 -0.82 11.68
CA LYS A 50 8.22 -1.15 10.77
C LYS A 50 7.49 0.11 10.29
N TYR A 51 8.26 1.07 9.74
CA TYR A 51 7.74 2.29 9.11
C TYR A 51 7.13 3.34 10.05
N ARG A 52 7.12 3.09 11.37
CA ARG A 52 6.57 4.05 12.36
C ARG A 52 7.49 5.23 12.62
N LYS A 53 8.81 5.03 12.54
CA LYS A 53 9.80 6.07 12.89
C LYS A 53 10.56 6.54 11.66
N VAL A 54 10.28 7.77 11.26
CA VAL A 54 10.98 8.47 10.19
C VAL A 54 12.15 9.31 10.71
N HIS A 55 13.25 9.30 9.98
CA HIS A 55 14.48 10.02 10.30
C HIS A 55 15.00 10.70 9.04
N HIS A 56 15.59 11.89 9.18
CA HIS A 56 16.20 12.59 8.06
C HIS A 56 17.67 12.16 7.89
N SER A 57 18.17 12.10 6.66
CA SER A 57 19.56 11.70 6.37
C SER A 57 20.58 12.64 7.00
N GLY A 58 20.24 13.92 7.12
CA GLY A 58 21.09 14.93 7.77
C GLY A 58 21.39 14.63 9.25
N ASP A 59 20.60 13.80 9.91
CA ASP A 59 20.81 13.43 11.32
C ASP A 59 21.76 12.24 11.49
N ILE A 60 22.07 11.51 10.40
CA ILE A 60 22.88 10.28 10.42
C ILE A 60 24.29 10.51 11.01
N PRO A 61 25.04 11.55 10.62
CA PRO A 61 26.41 11.75 11.12
C PRO A 61 26.47 11.89 12.63
N GLU A 62 25.57 12.69 13.20
CA GLU A 62 25.48 12.88 14.65
C GLU A 62 24.97 11.61 15.35
N LYS A 63 23.88 11.02 14.85
CA LYS A 63 23.23 9.86 15.46
C LYS A 63 24.13 8.62 15.51
N TYR A 64 24.96 8.41 14.49
CA TYR A 64 25.81 7.23 14.38
C TYR A 64 27.31 7.53 14.54
N ASN A 65 27.65 8.76 14.96
CA ASN A 65 29.03 9.21 15.15
C ASN A 65 29.91 8.96 13.91
N ILE A 66 29.40 9.31 12.73
CA ILE A 66 30.13 9.22 11.45
C ILE A 66 30.84 10.54 11.22
N ASP A 67 32.13 10.48 10.88
CA ASP A 67 32.90 11.67 10.51
C ASP A 67 32.24 12.42 9.35
N LYS A 68 32.17 13.75 9.48
CA LYS A 68 31.48 14.60 8.52
C LYS A 68 32.10 14.52 7.13
N ASN A 69 33.43 14.40 7.00
CA ASN A 69 34.07 14.30 5.69
C ASN A 69 33.74 12.96 5.01
N ILE A 70 33.62 11.88 5.79
CA ILE A 70 33.17 10.58 5.27
C ILE A 70 31.73 10.68 4.78
N TRP A 71 30.87 11.34 5.56
CA TRP A 71 29.47 11.55 5.17
C TRP A 71 29.35 12.39 3.90
N ASP A 72 30.05 13.52 3.84
CA ASP A 72 30.08 14.43 2.70
C ASP A 72 30.62 13.73 1.44
N SER A 73 31.65 12.87 1.58
CA SER A 73 32.15 12.02 0.48
C SER A 73 31.07 11.06 -0.03
N ARG A 74 30.32 10.40 0.86
CA ARG A 74 29.26 9.46 0.46
C ARG A 74 28.10 10.17 -0.25
N LEU A 75 27.74 11.37 0.22
CA LEU A 75 26.76 12.23 -0.46
C LEU A 75 27.24 12.65 -1.84
N LEU A 76 28.51 13.03 -1.98
CA LEU A 76 29.09 13.41 -3.26
C LEU A 76 29.08 12.24 -4.26
N GLU A 77 29.35 11.02 -3.81
CA GLU A 77 29.24 9.82 -4.64
C GLU A 77 27.79 9.55 -5.06
N LEU A 78 26.83 9.69 -4.14
CA LEU A 78 25.40 9.53 -4.45
C LEU A 78 24.93 10.55 -5.49
N THR A 79 25.25 11.83 -5.31
CA THR A 79 24.89 12.89 -6.27
C THR A 79 25.62 12.73 -7.59
N GLY A 80 26.84 12.17 -7.60
CA GLY A 80 27.53 11.75 -8.82
C GLY A 80 26.74 10.74 -9.65
N ILE A 81 26.23 9.67 -9.02
CA ILE A 81 25.40 8.66 -9.70
C ILE A 81 24.12 9.29 -10.28
N ILE A 82 23.49 10.19 -9.53
CA ILE A 82 22.26 10.90 -9.94
C ILE A 82 22.54 11.83 -11.12
N LYS A 83 23.67 12.54 -11.10
CA LYS A 83 24.10 13.40 -12.20
C LYS A 83 24.40 12.60 -13.47
N ASP A 84 25.03 11.45 -13.35
CA ASP A 84 25.28 10.58 -14.51
C ASP A 84 23.97 10.08 -15.11
N LEU A 85 23.01 9.67 -14.28
CA LEU A 85 21.64 9.36 -14.72
C LEU A 85 20.99 10.55 -15.43
N TRP A 86 21.12 11.77 -14.91
CA TRP A 86 20.61 12.98 -15.54
C TRP A 86 21.23 13.24 -16.92
N LEU A 87 22.54 12.99 -17.05
CA LEU A 87 23.26 13.10 -18.31
C LEU A 87 22.79 12.09 -19.36
N GLU A 88 22.34 10.89 -18.97
CA GLU A 88 21.74 9.95 -19.92
C GLU A 88 20.48 10.53 -20.60
N PHE A 89 19.63 11.21 -19.83
CA PHE A 89 18.44 11.88 -20.38
C PHE A 89 18.84 12.97 -21.36
N LYS A 90 19.78 13.83 -20.96
CA LYS A 90 20.28 14.90 -21.80
C LYS A 90 20.93 14.38 -23.09
N ASN A 91 21.74 13.32 -23.01
CA ASN A 91 22.43 12.73 -24.14
C ASN A 91 21.48 12.00 -25.10
N ALA A 92 20.39 11.45 -24.58
CA ALA A 92 19.32 10.85 -25.37
C ALA A 92 18.42 11.89 -26.07
N GLY A 93 18.64 13.19 -25.83
CA GLY A 93 17.81 14.28 -26.37
C GLY A 93 16.45 14.41 -25.70
N GLU A 94 16.25 13.78 -24.53
CA GLU A 94 15.04 13.93 -23.72
C GLU A 94 15.09 15.27 -22.97
N GLU A 95 13.91 15.76 -22.56
CA GLU A 95 13.84 16.90 -21.65
C GLU A 95 14.53 16.54 -20.32
N PRO A 96 15.46 17.36 -19.82
CA PRO A 96 16.12 17.08 -18.56
C PRO A 96 15.18 17.39 -17.39
N TRP A 97 14.92 16.38 -16.57
CA TRP A 97 14.25 16.56 -15.28
C TRP A 97 15.11 17.44 -14.35
N CYS A 98 14.48 18.11 -13.40
CA CYS A 98 15.16 18.97 -12.42
C CYS A 98 15.05 18.44 -10.99
N THR A 99 14.09 17.53 -10.74
CA THR A 99 13.95 16.81 -9.47
C THR A 99 13.80 15.31 -9.72
N PHE A 100 14.27 14.51 -8.79
CA PHE A 100 14.22 13.06 -8.84
C PHE A 100 13.87 12.49 -7.47
N THR A 101 12.80 11.72 -7.41
CA THR A 101 12.41 10.97 -6.21
C THR A 101 12.71 9.50 -6.42
N PHE A 102 13.45 8.90 -5.49
CA PHE A 102 13.74 7.47 -5.46
C PHE A 102 13.22 6.86 -4.17
N ASP A 103 12.19 6.04 -4.28
CA ASP A 103 11.58 5.35 -3.16
C ASP A 103 12.01 3.90 -3.16
N PHE A 104 12.77 3.50 -2.15
CA PHE A 104 13.37 2.19 -2.03
C PHE A 104 12.87 1.45 -0.80
N ASP A 105 12.24 0.31 -1.03
CA ASP A 105 11.78 -0.58 0.03
C ASP A 105 12.68 -1.82 0.09
N LYS A 106 13.36 -1.98 1.23
CA LYS A 106 14.25 -3.12 1.47
C LYS A 106 13.49 -4.40 1.77
N GLY A 107 12.31 -4.30 2.37
CA GLY A 107 11.46 -5.44 2.73
C GLY A 107 10.98 -6.18 1.49
N VAL A 108 10.48 -5.44 0.48
CA VAL A 108 9.98 -6.04 -0.77
C VAL A 108 10.97 -6.00 -1.94
N ARG A 109 12.18 -5.44 -1.73
CA ARG A 109 13.24 -5.23 -2.73
C ARG A 109 12.73 -4.56 -4.01
N MET A 110 11.83 -3.60 -3.86
CA MET A 110 11.29 -2.82 -4.97
C MET A 110 11.72 -1.36 -4.83
N TYR A 111 11.84 -0.68 -5.96
CA TYR A 111 12.01 0.76 -6.01
C TYR A 111 10.96 1.40 -6.93
N LYS A 112 10.59 2.64 -6.61
CA LYS A 112 9.82 3.52 -7.50
C LYS A 112 10.64 4.77 -7.79
N VAL A 113 10.43 5.31 -8.98
CA VAL A 113 11.12 6.49 -9.47
C VAL A 113 10.12 7.49 -9.97
N LYS A 114 10.32 8.76 -9.63
CA LYS A 114 9.55 9.89 -10.15
C LYS A 114 10.51 10.98 -10.59
N TYR A 115 10.30 11.46 -11.81
CA TYR A 115 11.03 12.57 -12.39
C TYR A 115 10.14 13.80 -12.39
N GLY A 116 10.61 14.91 -11.82
CA GLY A 116 9.92 16.20 -11.89
C GLY A 116 10.67 17.15 -12.81
N TYR A 117 9.92 17.81 -13.68
CA TYR A 117 10.46 18.70 -14.72
C TYR A 117 10.34 20.19 -14.34
N GLU A 118 9.57 20.49 -13.30
CA GLU A 118 9.38 21.83 -12.78
C GLU A 118 10.01 22.01 -11.40
N ARG A 119 10.53 23.20 -11.15
CA ARG A 119 10.99 23.62 -9.83
C ARG A 119 10.74 25.11 -9.63
N ASP A 120 10.33 25.46 -8.42
CA ASP A 120 10.22 26.85 -8.01
C ASP A 120 11.61 27.37 -7.61
N THR A 121 12.16 28.29 -8.42
CA THR A 121 13.47 28.90 -8.20
C THR A 121 13.45 30.08 -7.25
N GLU A 122 12.26 30.60 -6.90
CA GLU A 122 12.11 31.74 -5.99
C GLU A 122 12.28 31.32 -4.53
N ILE A 123 12.11 30.04 -4.24
CA ILE A 123 12.24 29.47 -2.89
C ILE A 123 13.57 28.74 -2.68
N SER A 124 13.98 28.63 -1.42
CA SER A 124 15.26 27.99 -1.07
C SER A 124 15.21 26.46 -1.31
N PRO A 125 16.36 25.80 -1.57
CA PRO A 125 16.41 24.34 -1.67
C PRO A 125 15.85 23.63 -0.43
N ARG A 126 16.12 24.20 0.76
CA ARG A 126 15.59 23.69 2.03
C ARG A 126 14.07 23.79 2.10
N GLU A 127 13.49 24.84 1.55
CA GLU A 127 12.04 25.00 1.50
C GLU A 127 11.42 24.04 0.49
N ARG A 128 12.05 23.82 -0.68
CA ARG A 128 11.62 22.78 -1.63
C ARG A 128 11.62 21.40 -1.01
N GLU A 129 12.67 21.03 -0.29
CA GLU A 129 12.73 19.78 0.45
C GLU A 129 11.59 19.66 1.46
N ILE A 130 11.29 20.71 2.23
CA ILE A 130 10.20 20.69 3.22
C ILE A 130 8.84 20.52 2.54
N ARG A 131 8.58 21.27 1.46
CA ARG A 131 7.34 21.17 0.70
C ARG A 131 7.19 19.77 0.09
N TRP A 132 8.24 19.26 -0.53
CA TRP A 132 8.30 17.90 -1.08
C TRP A 132 8.07 16.84 0.00
N ALA A 133 8.76 16.92 1.14
CA ALA A 133 8.63 15.95 2.23
C ALA A 133 7.21 15.98 2.84
N TYR A 134 6.56 17.14 2.88
CA TYR A 134 5.18 17.24 3.28
C TYR A 134 4.24 16.62 2.22
N ASP A 135 4.34 17.06 0.97
CA ASP A 135 3.44 16.64 -0.10
C ASP A 135 3.57 15.14 -0.42
N GLU A 136 4.79 14.60 -0.46
CA GLU A 136 5.07 13.21 -0.83
C GLU A 136 5.07 12.25 0.37
N LEU A 137 5.44 12.71 1.57
CA LEU A 137 5.65 11.82 2.73
C LEU A 137 4.78 12.17 3.94
N GLY A 138 4.01 13.27 3.90
CA GLY A 138 3.23 13.76 5.04
C GLY A 138 4.10 14.23 6.22
N ILE A 139 5.39 14.50 6.00
CA ILE A 139 6.32 14.82 7.07
C ILE A 139 6.19 16.28 7.47
N ILE A 140 5.94 16.51 8.76
CA ILE A 140 5.95 17.86 9.35
C ILE A 140 7.34 18.13 9.95
N PRO A 141 8.00 19.24 9.60
CA PRO A 141 9.30 19.59 10.15
C PRO A 141 9.20 19.85 11.66
N ARG A 142 10.19 19.39 12.43
CA ARG A 142 10.17 19.54 13.90
C ARG A 142 10.54 20.95 14.37
N GLY A 143 11.49 21.60 13.70
CA GLY A 143 12.03 22.91 14.09
C GLY A 143 11.14 24.10 13.68
N ASN A 144 11.13 25.15 14.51
CA ASN A 144 10.29 26.33 14.32
C ASN A 144 10.46 27.00 12.94
N PHE A 145 11.69 27.07 12.44
CA PHE A 145 11.97 27.66 11.12
C PHE A 145 11.31 26.85 9.99
N GLY A 146 11.45 25.51 10.01
CA GLY A 146 10.84 24.66 8.99
C GLY A 146 9.32 24.66 9.07
N LYS A 147 8.75 24.70 10.29
CA LYS A 147 7.30 24.81 10.48
C LYS A 147 6.76 26.11 9.87
N LYS A 148 7.43 27.23 10.11
CA LYS A 148 7.06 28.52 9.53
C LYS A 148 7.01 28.48 8.00
N LEU A 149 8.02 27.91 7.35
CA LEU A 149 8.04 27.77 5.89
C LEU A 149 6.90 26.88 5.37
N LEU A 150 6.58 25.80 6.09
CA LEU A 150 5.45 24.94 5.74
C LEU A 150 4.12 25.67 5.92
N ASP A 151 3.94 26.42 7.00
CA ASP A 151 2.72 27.20 7.27
C ASP A 151 2.50 28.24 6.17
N GLU A 152 3.54 28.99 5.77
CA GLU A 152 3.48 29.96 4.67
C GLU A 152 3.07 29.30 3.33
N TYR A 153 3.60 28.12 3.03
CA TYR A 153 3.21 27.33 1.86
C TYR A 153 1.73 26.92 1.89
N LEU A 154 1.25 26.45 3.05
CA LEU A 154 -0.14 26.01 3.23
C LEU A 154 -1.14 27.17 3.19
N GLU A 155 -0.74 28.37 3.64
CA GLU A 155 -1.53 29.60 3.50
C GLU A 155 -1.60 30.05 2.03
N GLY A 156 -0.49 29.95 1.29
CA GLY A 156 -0.44 30.19 -0.15
C GLY A 156 -1.44 29.32 -0.93
N LYS A 157 -1.45 28.01 -0.66
CA LYS A 157 -2.42 27.06 -1.27
C LYS A 157 -3.89 27.40 -0.99
N LYS A 158 -4.19 28.01 0.16
CA LYS A 158 -5.57 28.41 0.53
C LYS A 158 -6.03 29.69 -0.14
N SER A 159 -5.10 30.56 -0.54
CA SER A 159 -5.40 31.91 -1.07
C SER A 159 -5.51 31.97 -2.60
N SER A 160 -4.98 30.98 -3.34
CA SER A 160 -5.05 30.88 -4.80
C SER A 160 -6.35 30.27 -5.33
N GLY A 161 -7.48 30.50 -4.65
CA GLY A 161 -8.76 29.84 -4.92
C GLY A 161 -9.41 30.22 -6.26
N THR A 162 -9.11 29.45 -7.31
CA THR A 162 -10.05 28.97 -8.33
C THR A 162 -9.61 27.55 -8.72
N PRO A 163 -10.50 26.53 -8.68
CA PRO A 163 -10.11 25.17 -9.02
C PRO A 163 -9.96 25.06 -10.53
N GLU A 164 -8.72 24.97 -11.02
CA GLU A 164 -8.47 24.37 -12.33
C GLU A 164 -8.60 22.85 -12.18
N GLU A 165 -9.48 22.25 -12.99
CA GLU A 165 -9.57 20.81 -13.18
C GLU A 165 -8.24 20.30 -13.77
N GLY A 166 -7.35 19.86 -12.89
CA GLY A 166 -6.08 19.21 -13.21
C GLY A 166 -5.74 18.23 -12.09
N GLU A 167 -5.60 16.95 -12.45
CA GLU A 167 -5.29 15.76 -11.64
C GLU A 167 -4.97 15.99 -10.15
N ASP A 168 -5.97 15.72 -9.32
CA ASP A 168 -6.00 15.89 -7.86
C ASP A 168 -5.11 14.84 -7.15
N TRP A 169 -3.83 15.17 -6.94
CA TRP A 169 -2.95 14.39 -6.07
C TRP A 169 -3.22 14.73 -4.61
N THR A 170 -4.11 13.96 -3.96
CA THR A 170 -4.33 14.05 -2.50
C THR A 170 -3.34 13.16 -1.75
N THR A 171 -2.64 13.69 -0.74
CA THR A 171 -1.78 12.87 0.15
C THR A 171 -2.59 11.73 0.77
N PRO A 172 -2.15 10.46 0.70
CA PRO A 172 -2.89 9.35 1.27
C PRO A 172 -3.09 9.54 2.78
N VAL A 173 -4.31 9.27 3.23
CA VAL A 173 -4.64 9.28 4.65
C VAL A 173 -4.04 8.05 5.31
N PHE A 174 -3.23 8.29 6.34
CA PHE A 174 -2.66 7.24 7.18
C PHE A 174 -3.58 6.94 8.35
N MET A 175 -3.59 5.68 8.78
CA MET A 175 -4.20 5.31 10.06
C MET A 175 -3.47 6.01 11.20
N ASP A 176 -4.20 6.53 12.18
CA ASP A 176 -3.57 7.01 13.40
C ASP A 176 -2.91 5.85 14.17
N GLU A 177 -1.76 6.14 14.80
CA GLU A 177 -0.91 5.14 15.44
C GLU A 177 -1.67 4.31 16.49
N LYS A 178 -2.53 4.96 17.28
CA LYS A 178 -3.31 4.29 18.32
C LYS A 178 -4.34 3.32 17.73
N THR A 179 -5.05 3.70 16.66
CA THR A 179 -5.98 2.78 15.99
C THR A 179 -5.22 1.61 15.37
N ALA A 180 -4.06 1.86 14.75
CA ALA A 180 -3.22 0.80 14.17
C ALA A 180 -2.74 -0.20 15.23
N GLU A 181 -2.32 0.28 16.41
CA GLU A 181 -1.96 -0.55 17.56
C GLU A 181 -3.14 -1.38 18.06
N LEU A 182 -4.33 -0.80 18.21
CA LEU A 182 -5.53 -1.53 18.62
C LEU A 182 -5.94 -2.62 17.61
N ILE A 183 -5.76 -2.38 16.32
CA ILE A 183 -5.99 -3.39 15.27
C ILE A 183 -4.98 -4.53 15.43
N GLU A 184 -3.69 -4.22 15.61
CA GLU A 184 -2.64 -5.21 15.82
C GLU A 184 -2.93 -6.07 17.06
N GLU A 185 -3.20 -5.45 18.22
CA GLU A 185 -3.56 -6.13 19.46
C GLU A 185 -4.79 -7.02 19.31
N HIS A 186 -5.81 -6.55 18.57
CA HIS A 186 -7.03 -7.32 18.30
C HIS A 186 -6.74 -8.56 17.45
N ILE A 187 -5.92 -8.42 16.40
CA ILE A 187 -5.49 -9.57 15.58
C ILE A 187 -4.67 -10.56 16.42
N GLU A 188 -3.73 -10.07 17.24
CA GLU A 188 -2.90 -10.92 18.09
C GLU A 188 -3.72 -11.68 19.13
N LYS A 189 -4.74 -11.04 19.70
CA LYS A 189 -5.65 -11.62 20.70
C LYS A 189 -6.45 -12.79 20.13
N TYR A 190 -7.00 -12.67 18.92
CA TYR A 190 -7.95 -13.65 18.38
C TYR A 190 -7.37 -14.62 17.34
N ILE A 191 -6.31 -14.24 16.64
CA ILE A 191 -5.77 -15.03 15.51
C ILE A 191 -4.34 -15.49 15.79
N GLY A 192 -3.50 -14.60 16.31
CA GLY A 192 -2.10 -14.86 16.68
C GLY A 192 -1.15 -13.75 16.24
N LYS A 193 0.13 -13.91 16.59
CA LYS A 193 1.18 -12.90 16.35
C LYS A 193 1.24 -12.42 14.91
N THR A 194 1.32 -11.12 14.76
CA THR A 194 1.38 -10.44 13.46
C THR A 194 2.83 -10.22 13.01
N ASP A 195 3.09 -10.54 11.76
CA ASP A 195 4.16 -9.94 10.97
C ASP A 195 3.52 -8.99 9.97
N ILE A 196 4.19 -7.90 9.59
CA ILE A 196 3.70 -7.06 8.47
C ILE A 196 4.38 -7.56 7.22
N VAL A 197 3.59 -8.02 6.24
CA VAL A 197 4.10 -8.61 5.00
C VAL A 197 4.18 -7.59 3.88
N PHE A 198 3.37 -6.52 3.93
CA PHE A 198 3.41 -5.52 2.87
C PHE A 198 3.08 -4.12 3.38
N HIS A 199 4.00 -3.19 3.11
CA HIS A 199 3.78 -1.76 3.25
C HIS A 199 3.57 -1.15 1.88
N GLU A 200 2.49 -0.41 1.71
CA GLU A 200 2.14 0.11 0.39
C GLU A 200 2.83 1.42 0.03
N LEU A 201 3.41 1.44 -1.17
CA LEU A 201 4.27 2.51 -1.66
C LEU A 201 3.52 3.65 -2.37
N LEU A 202 2.25 3.48 -2.78
CA LEU A 202 1.41 4.54 -3.36
C LEU A 202 -0.07 4.21 -3.09
N SER A 203 -0.78 5.17 -2.51
CA SER A 203 -2.23 5.26 -2.68
C SER A 203 -2.58 6.71 -2.92
N ASP A 204 -3.51 6.94 -3.83
CA ASP A 204 -4.04 8.28 -4.10
C ASP A 204 -4.97 8.75 -2.97
N THR A 205 -5.35 7.87 -2.01
CA THR A 205 -6.35 8.22 -0.98
C THR A 205 -6.10 7.62 0.41
N ILE A 206 -5.68 6.35 0.57
CA ILE A 206 -5.45 5.72 1.88
C ILE A 206 -4.24 4.79 1.89
N HIS A 207 -3.37 4.92 2.89
CA HIS A 207 -2.25 3.99 3.06
C HIS A 207 -2.77 2.64 3.60
N ILE A 208 -2.50 1.53 2.89
CA ILE A 208 -2.97 0.20 3.29
C ILE A 208 -1.76 -0.71 3.57
N ASP A 209 -1.63 -1.10 4.83
CA ASP A 209 -0.75 -2.19 5.25
C ASP A 209 -1.49 -3.53 5.20
N ILE A 210 -0.74 -4.62 5.02
CA ILE A 210 -1.25 -5.99 5.14
C ILE A 210 -0.53 -6.71 6.28
N TYR A 211 -1.28 -6.95 7.36
CA TYR A 211 -0.87 -7.83 8.44
C TYR A 211 -0.94 -9.29 7.98
N HIS A 212 0.03 -10.07 8.41
CA HIS A 212 0.14 -11.50 8.17
C HIS A 212 0.22 -12.24 9.49
N VAL A 213 -0.66 -13.21 9.64
CA VAL A 213 -0.54 -14.19 10.71
C VAL A 213 -0.17 -15.53 10.08
N LYS A 214 1.01 -16.04 10.44
CA LYS A 214 1.52 -17.34 9.97
C LYS A 214 0.64 -18.50 10.44
N PRO A 215 0.71 -19.67 9.80
CA PRO A 215 -0.02 -20.85 10.23
C PRO A 215 0.48 -21.28 11.62
N ALA A 216 -0.44 -21.82 12.43
CA ALA A 216 -0.16 -22.38 13.74
C ALA A 216 -0.74 -23.80 13.83
N GLU A 217 -0.33 -24.56 14.84
CA GLU A 217 -0.72 -25.98 14.99
C GLU A 217 -2.24 -26.20 14.97
N ASN A 218 -3.01 -25.32 15.63
CA ASN A 218 -4.48 -25.36 15.67
C ASN A 218 -5.16 -24.48 14.60
N ARG A 219 -4.37 -23.86 13.71
CA ARG A 219 -4.83 -22.94 12.65
C ARG A 219 -3.87 -23.02 11.46
N ASN A 220 -3.96 -24.11 10.69
CA ASN A 220 -3.01 -24.43 9.63
C ASN A 220 -3.30 -23.69 8.30
N TYR A 221 -3.34 -22.36 8.36
CA TYR A 221 -3.49 -21.47 7.22
C TYR A 221 -2.88 -20.09 7.52
N HIS A 222 -2.50 -19.35 6.49
CA HIS A 222 -2.15 -17.94 6.61
C HIS A 222 -3.41 -17.09 6.73
N THR A 223 -3.36 -16.02 7.51
CA THR A 223 -4.37 -14.96 7.46
C THR A 223 -3.70 -13.67 7.04
N LEU A 224 -4.24 -13.02 6.00
CA LEU A 224 -3.83 -11.68 5.57
C LEU A 224 -4.96 -10.71 5.87
N ILE A 225 -4.67 -9.62 6.58
CA ILE A 225 -5.65 -8.64 7.07
C ILE A 225 -5.20 -7.24 6.66
N THR A 226 -6.13 -6.42 6.15
CA THR A 226 -5.84 -5.02 5.85
C THR A 226 -5.73 -4.20 7.14
N SER A 227 -4.91 -3.15 7.10
CA SER A 227 -4.87 -2.09 8.09
C SER A 227 -4.71 -0.77 7.36
N GLY A 228 -5.76 0.04 7.35
CA GLY A 228 -5.79 1.30 6.60
C GLY A 228 -7.10 1.55 5.87
N MET A 229 -7.87 0.50 5.55
CA MET A 229 -9.20 0.65 4.95
C MET A 229 -10.11 1.49 5.84
N SER A 230 -9.99 1.32 7.16
CA SER A 230 -10.75 2.03 8.19
C SER A 230 -10.14 3.38 8.61
N ALA A 231 -9.10 3.87 7.91
CA ALA A 231 -8.53 5.20 8.17
C ALA A 231 -9.52 6.32 7.82
N LEU A 232 -10.37 6.07 6.81
CA LEU A 232 -11.49 6.94 6.43
C LEU A 232 -12.81 6.18 6.56
N PRO A 233 -13.93 6.89 6.83
CA PRO A 233 -15.25 6.28 6.75
C PRO A 233 -15.61 5.98 5.30
N MET A 234 -16.14 4.79 5.06
CA MET A 234 -16.88 4.47 3.85
C MET A 234 -18.17 5.31 3.75
N THR A 235 -18.85 5.24 2.61
CA THR A 235 -20.10 5.99 2.33
C THR A 235 -21.33 5.07 2.26
N PRO A 236 -21.81 4.53 3.39
CA PRO A 236 -23.05 3.76 3.40
C PRO A 236 -24.29 4.67 3.31
N PRO A 237 -25.43 4.18 2.77
CA PRO A 237 -26.71 4.87 2.86
C PRO A 237 -27.14 5.11 4.32
N GLU A 238 -28.00 6.10 4.57
CA GLU A 238 -28.45 6.49 5.92
C GLU A 238 -28.96 5.32 6.77
N LYS A 239 -29.67 4.36 6.15
CA LYS A 239 -30.17 3.15 6.82
C LYS A 239 -29.06 2.25 7.38
N PHE A 240 -27.84 2.38 6.87
CA PHE A 240 -26.65 1.60 7.21
C PHE A 240 -25.52 2.49 7.70
N LYS A 241 -25.83 3.66 8.28
CA LYS A 241 -24.82 4.64 8.74
C LYS A 241 -23.79 4.13 9.75
N GLU A 242 -24.04 2.99 10.39
CA GLU A 242 -23.09 2.32 11.29
C GLU A 242 -22.02 1.52 10.52
N CYS A 243 -22.24 1.25 9.22
CA CYS A 243 -21.39 0.44 8.36
C CYS A 243 -20.27 1.27 7.71
N LYS A 244 -19.56 2.06 8.52
CA LYS A 244 -18.57 3.05 8.04
C LYS A 244 -17.14 2.55 8.02
N TYR A 245 -16.77 1.65 8.94
CA TYR A 245 -15.38 1.25 9.11
C TYR A 245 -15.26 -0.27 9.07
N ALA A 246 -14.37 -0.73 8.20
CA ALA A 246 -14.09 -2.15 8.06
C ALA A 246 -12.61 -2.38 7.76
N GLU A 247 -12.13 -3.56 8.11
CA GLU A 247 -10.91 -4.15 7.55
C GLU A 247 -11.29 -5.49 6.91
N LEU A 248 -10.59 -5.83 5.83
CA LEU A 248 -10.81 -7.06 5.07
C LEU A 248 -9.75 -8.09 5.44
N TYR A 249 -10.12 -9.36 5.37
CA TYR A 249 -9.14 -10.42 5.47
C TYR A 249 -9.43 -11.59 4.53
N ILE A 250 -8.38 -12.35 4.25
CA ILE A 250 -8.42 -13.58 3.46
C ILE A 250 -7.56 -14.64 4.12
N CYS A 251 -8.04 -15.89 4.11
CA CYS A 251 -7.30 -17.03 4.64
C CYS A 251 -6.71 -17.84 3.47
N LEU A 252 -5.41 -18.11 3.50
CA LEU A 252 -4.71 -18.86 2.45
C LEU A 252 -4.16 -20.18 3.02
N PRO A 253 -4.12 -21.27 2.24
CA PRO A 253 -3.51 -22.53 2.65
C PRO A 253 -2.09 -22.34 3.23
N ALA A 254 -1.69 -23.18 4.19
CA ALA A 254 -0.37 -23.07 4.84
C ALA A 254 0.83 -23.28 3.90
N ASP A 255 0.60 -23.88 2.73
CA ASP A 255 1.58 -24.08 1.66
C ASP A 255 1.57 -22.96 0.61
N TRP A 256 0.77 -21.89 0.80
CA TRP A 256 0.78 -20.73 -0.08
C TRP A 256 2.12 -19.99 0.01
N ASP A 257 2.79 -19.79 -1.13
CA ASP A 257 4.10 -19.16 -1.15
C ASP A 257 4.00 -17.63 -1.00
N LEU A 258 4.21 -17.17 0.23
CA LEU A 258 4.27 -15.76 0.61
C LEU A 258 5.72 -15.26 0.78
N SER A 259 6.72 -16.00 0.28
CA SER A 259 8.11 -15.53 0.26
C SER A 259 8.31 -14.42 -0.76
N ASP A 260 9.38 -13.64 -0.64
CA ASP A 260 9.73 -12.58 -1.61
C ASP A 260 9.78 -13.11 -3.07
N GLU A 261 10.19 -14.35 -3.27
CA GLU A 261 10.24 -14.99 -4.59
C GLU A 261 8.83 -15.41 -5.06
N GLY A 262 8.06 -16.08 -4.19
CA GLY A 262 6.68 -16.46 -4.46
C GLY A 262 5.80 -15.28 -4.82
N MET A 263 5.98 -14.16 -4.10
CA MET A 263 5.21 -12.93 -4.30
C MET A 263 5.48 -12.21 -5.64
N ARG A 264 6.53 -12.59 -6.38
CA ARG A 264 6.77 -12.11 -7.76
C ARG A 264 5.88 -12.81 -8.78
N ASP A 265 5.35 -13.98 -8.44
CA ASP A 265 4.39 -14.69 -9.29
C ASP A 265 2.97 -14.14 -9.07
N GLY A 266 2.33 -13.70 -10.16
CA GLY A 266 0.94 -13.25 -10.16
C GLY A 266 -0.05 -14.30 -9.62
N LYS A 267 0.30 -15.59 -9.69
CA LYS A 267 -0.47 -16.72 -9.15
C LYS A 267 -0.52 -16.75 -7.62
N ASN A 268 0.50 -16.21 -6.96
CA ASN A 268 0.56 -16.08 -5.49
C ASN A 268 0.16 -14.67 -5.03
N TYR A 269 0.42 -13.64 -5.83
CA TYR A 269 0.20 -12.23 -5.47
C TYR A 269 -1.27 -11.78 -5.56
N TRP A 270 -2.12 -12.46 -6.33
CA TRP A 270 -3.49 -12.01 -6.58
C TRP A 270 -4.36 -11.79 -5.31
N PRO A 271 -4.25 -12.57 -4.21
CA PRO A 271 -5.04 -12.32 -3.00
C PRO A 271 -4.70 -10.97 -2.36
N ILE A 272 -3.41 -10.63 -2.30
CA ILE A 272 -2.92 -9.34 -1.77
C ILE A 272 -3.36 -8.20 -2.68
N ARG A 273 -3.25 -8.36 -4.00
CA ARG A 273 -3.77 -7.38 -4.98
C ARG A 273 -5.27 -7.16 -4.78
N CYS A 274 -6.02 -8.22 -4.55
CA CYS A 274 -7.46 -8.18 -4.36
C CYS A 274 -7.84 -7.44 -3.06
N LEU A 275 -7.19 -7.76 -1.93
CA LEU A 275 -7.42 -7.06 -0.66
C LEU A 275 -7.20 -5.55 -0.79
N LYS A 276 -6.09 -5.14 -1.41
CA LYS A 276 -5.78 -3.72 -1.62
C LYS A 276 -6.80 -3.01 -2.50
N ALA A 277 -7.17 -3.63 -3.63
CA ALA A 277 -8.18 -3.07 -4.53
C ALA A 277 -9.54 -2.89 -3.81
N LEU A 278 -9.98 -3.91 -3.05
CA LEU A 278 -11.22 -3.82 -2.29
C LEU A 278 -11.16 -2.79 -1.16
N ALA A 279 -10.03 -2.65 -0.48
CA ALA A 279 -9.86 -1.68 0.60
C ALA A 279 -9.96 -0.23 0.09
N ARG A 280 -9.52 0.05 -1.15
CA ARG A 280 -9.66 1.38 -1.78
C ARG A 280 -11.03 1.63 -2.39
N PHE A 281 -11.68 0.59 -2.88
CA PHE A 281 -12.92 0.68 -3.62
C PHE A 281 -14.01 1.58 -2.97
N PRO A 282 -14.28 1.52 -1.65
CA PRO A 282 -15.21 2.44 -1.00
C PRO A 282 -14.85 3.92 -1.15
N HIS A 283 -13.56 4.24 -1.13
CA HIS A 283 -13.04 5.61 -1.07
C HIS A 283 -12.95 6.23 -2.46
N GLU A 284 -12.56 5.44 -3.45
CA GLU A 284 -12.52 5.80 -4.87
C GLU A 284 -13.94 6.02 -5.42
N TYR A 285 -14.86 5.10 -5.13
CA TYR A 285 -16.22 5.12 -5.70
C TYR A 285 -17.27 5.73 -4.78
N LYS A 286 -16.86 6.33 -3.65
CA LYS A 286 -17.75 6.91 -2.61
C LYS A 286 -18.90 5.96 -2.26
N THR A 287 -18.53 4.74 -1.88
CA THR A 287 -19.44 3.62 -1.60
C THR A 287 -19.01 2.89 -0.33
N TRP A 288 -19.55 1.69 -0.09
CA TRP A 288 -19.29 0.89 1.10
C TRP A 288 -19.28 -0.61 0.78
N LEU A 289 -18.52 -1.37 1.56
CA LEU A 289 -18.39 -2.81 1.46
C LEU A 289 -18.89 -3.46 2.75
N TRP A 290 -19.75 -4.47 2.63
CA TRP A 290 -20.39 -5.11 3.77
C TRP A 290 -20.77 -6.56 3.50
N PRO A 291 -20.93 -7.41 4.53
CA PRO A 291 -21.36 -8.78 4.33
C PRO A 291 -22.62 -8.93 3.47
N GLY A 292 -22.56 -9.88 2.52
CA GLY A 292 -23.58 -10.12 1.51
C GLY A 292 -23.35 -9.36 0.19
N HIS A 293 -22.44 -8.38 0.15
CA HIS A 293 -22.03 -7.73 -1.10
C HIS A 293 -21.14 -8.65 -1.95
N SER A 294 -21.02 -8.31 -3.24
CA SER A 294 -20.05 -8.94 -4.13
C SER A 294 -19.45 -7.90 -5.06
N VAL A 295 -18.16 -8.06 -5.37
CA VAL A 295 -17.40 -7.16 -6.24
C VAL A 295 -16.76 -8.00 -7.35
N PRO A 296 -17.07 -7.75 -8.64
CA PRO A 296 -16.39 -8.43 -9.74
C PRO A 296 -14.96 -7.88 -9.90
N SER A 297 -14.06 -8.66 -10.51
CA SER A 297 -12.69 -8.20 -10.82
C SER A 297 -12.63 -7.09 -11.87
N GLY A 298 -13.71 -6.87 -12.62
CA GLY A 298 -13.82 -5.89 -13.68
C GLY A 298 -15.14 -6.03 -14.44
N ASN A 299 -15.29 -5.27 -15.52
CA ASN A 299 -16.40 -5.39 -16.46
C ASN A 299 -15.86 -5.46 -17.91
N PRO A 300 -15.82 -6.65 -18.55
CA PRO A 300 -16.33 -7.93 -18.03
C PRO A 300 -15.46 -8.53 -16.90
N PRO A 301 -16.01 -9.41 -16.05
CA PRO A 301 -15.21 -10.13 -15.05
C PRO A 301 -14.13 -10.99 -15.70
N THR A 302 -12.90 -10.88 -15.22
CA THR A 302 -11.76 -11.70 -15.66
C THR A 302 -11.12 -12.44 -14.49
N PRO A 303 -10.51 -13.62 -14.68
CA PRO A 303 -9.88 -14.33 -13.59
C PRO A 303 -8.77 -13.54 -12.88
N PHE A 304 -8.65 -13.66 -11.56
CA PHE A 304 -7.66 -12.91 -10.76
C PHE A 304 -6.20 -13.30 -11.04
N ALA A 305 -5.96 -14.52 -11.53
CA ALA A 305 -4.67 -15.04 -11.97
C ALA A 305 -4.89 -16.18 -12.99
N GLU A 306 -3.85 -16.51 -13.75
CA GLU A 306 -3.90 -17.53 -14.82
C GLU A 306 -4.27 -18.94 -14.33
N ASN A 307 -3.96 -19.26 -13.07
CA ASN A 307 -4.18 -20.57 -12.47
C ASN A 307 -5.51 -20.71 -11.72
N VAL A 308 -6.35 -19.67 -11.67
CA VAL A 308 -7.62 -19.69 -10.93
C VAL A 308 -8.78 -19.31 -11.83
N GLY A 309 -9.96 -19.88 -11.59
CA GLY A 309 -11.19 -19.49 -12.30
C GLY A 309 -12.01 -18.40 -11.59
N PHE A 310 -11.50 -17.86 -10.47
CA PHE A 310 -12.21 -16.85 -9.68
C PHE A 310 -12.13 -15.48 -10.34
N CYS A 311 -13.27 -14.83 -10.54
CA CYS A 311 -13.37 -13.53 -11.22
C CYS A 311 -14.24 -12.52 -10.44
N GLY A 312 -14.53 -12.81 -9.17
CA GLY A 312 -15.16 -11.85 -8.27
C GLY A 312 -15.04 -12.29 -6.82
N ILE A 313 -15.54 -11.46 -5.92
CA ILE A 313 -15.46 -11.64 -4.48
C ILE A 313 -16.87 -11.59 -3.87
N MET A 314 -17.11 -12.41 -2.86
CA MET A 314 -18.21 -12.27 -1.91
C MET A 314 -17.65 -11.83 -0.55
N LEU A 315 -18.36 -10.92 0.09
CA LEU A 315 -18.04 -10.50 1.46
C LEU A 315 -18.91 -11.26 2.44
N LEU A 316 -18.31 -11.86 3.47
CA LEU A 316 -18.99 -12.62 4.52
C LEU A 316 -18.54 -12.14 5.92
N PRO A 317 -19.38 -12.30 6.96
CA PRO A 317 -18.89 -12.12 8.32
C PRO A 317 -17.88 -13.23 8.65
N PRO A 318 -17.00 -13.05 9.66
CA PRO A 318 -16.13 -14.12 10.13
C PRO A 318 -16.93 -15.35 10.59
N ILE A 319 -16.61 -16.53 10.06
CA ILE A 319 -17.29 -17.80 10.39
C ILE A 319 -16.35 -18.77 11.09
N ALA A 320 -15.10 -18.88 10.66
CA ALA A 320 -14.10 -19.79 11.22
C ALA A 320 -13.31 -19.18 12.39
N MET A 321 -13.54 -17.91 12.72
CA MET A 321 -12.84 -17.19 13.78
C MET A 321 -13.69 -17.06 15.04
N ASP A 322 -13.04 -16.74 16.17
CA ASP A 322 -13.73 -16.42 17.41
C ASP A 322 -14.74 -15.27 17.18
N PRO A 323 -15.99 -15.36 17.68
CA PRO A 323 -16.98 -14.31 17.48
C PRO A 323 -16.53 -12.92 17.95
N GLY A 324 -15.64 -12.84 18.93
CA GLY A 324 -15.05 -11.60 19.43
C GLY A 324 -14.10 -10.92 18.45
N PHE A 325 -13.64 -11.62 17.41
CA PHE A 325 -12.82 -11.02 16.35
C PHE A 325 -13.61 -10.08 15.44
N ARG A 326 -14.93 -10.28 15.33
CA ARG A 326 -15.78 -9.61 14.33
C ARG A 326 -15.73 -8.09 14.38
N GLU A 327 -15.65 -7.51 15.57
CA GLU A 327 -15.77 -6.09 15.80
C GLU A 327 -14.70 -5.60 16.79
N LEU A 328 -14.11 -4.45 16.49
CA LEU A 328 -13.18 -3.73 17.38
C LEU A 328 -13.72 -2.31 17.61
N GLN A 329 -14.09 -2.03 18.86
CA GLN A 329 -14.51 -0.69 19.29
C GLN A 329 -13.27 0.18 19.51
N ILE A 330 -13.13 1.27 18.75
CA ILE A 330 -12.03 2.25 18.93
C ILE A 330 -12.44 3.35 19.91
N ASN A 331 -13.65 3.90 19.73
CA ASN A 331 -14.26 4.91 20.59
C ASN A 331 -15.80 4.90 20.38
N GLU A 332 -16.54 5.86 20.95
CA GLU A 332 -18.00 5.92 20.84
C GLU A 332 -18.53 6.05 19.40
N GLU A 333 -17.72 6.58 18.47
CA GLU A 333 -18.12 6.88 17.08
C GLU A 333 -17.50 5.93 16.03
N LYS A 334 -16.49 5.15 16.41
CA LYS A 334 -15.72 4.29 15.48
C LYS A 334 -15.66 2.85 16.00
N THR A 335 -16.36 1.97 15.28
CA THR A 335 -16.26 0.50 15.41
C THR A 335 -15.81 -0.08 14.09
N ILE A 336 -14.69 -0.81 14.11
CA ILE A 336 -14.12 -1.46 12.93
C ILE A 336 -14.69 -2.87 12.83
N ASN A 337 -15.20 -3.23 11.65
CA ASN A 337 -15.74 -4.55 11.36
C ASN A 337 -14.74 -5.37 10.52
N PHE A 338 -14.45 -6.59 10.92
CA PHE A 338 -13.60 -7.49 10.14
C PHE A 338 -14.44 -8.34 9.21
N ILE A 339 -14.15 -8.30 7.91
CA ILE A 339 -14.97 -8.92 6.86
C ILE A 339 -14.13 -9.89 6.03
N ALA A 340 -14.63 -11.11 5.87
CA ALA A 340 -13.98 -12.15 5.07
C ALA A 340 -14.18 -11.91 3.57
N VAL A 341 -13.11 -12.14 2.80
CA VAL A 341 -13.08 -12.06 1.34
C VAL A 341 -13.08 -13.47 0.74
N ILE A 342 -14.17 -13.85 0.07
CA ILE A 342 -14.36 -15.19 -0.51
C ILE A 342 -14.34 -15.10 -2.05
N PRO A 343 -13.35 -15.70 -2.74
CA PRO A 343 -13.30 -15.73 -4.19
C PRO A 343 -14.49 -16.48 -4.79
N LEU A 344 -15.09 -15.94 -5.86
CA LEU A 344 -16.23 -16.46 -6.58
C LEU A 344 -15.90 -16.75 -8.04
N TYR A 345 -16.49 -17.82 -8.57
CA TYR A 345 -16.62 -18.02 -10.01
C TYR A 345 -17.73 -17.12 -10.58
N GLU A 346 -17.72 -16.91 -11.90
CA GLU A 346 -18.73 -16.10 -12.58
C GLU A 346 -20.15 -16.65 -12.38
N GLU A 347 -20.33 -17.98 -12.48
CA GLU A 347 -21.62 -18.63 -12.29
C GLU A 347 -22.15 -18.47 -10.85
N GLU A 348 -21.26 -18.36 -9.86
CA GLU A 348 -21.62 -18.13 -8.47
C GLU A 348 -22.08 -16.68 -8.26
N MET A 349 -21.39 -15.70 -8.86
CA MET A 349 -21.86 -14.30 -8.88
C MET A 349 -23.22 -14.18 -9.55
N ASN A 350 -23.41 -14.79 -10.72
CA ASN A 350 -24.67 -14.79 -11.45
C ASN A 350 -25.79 -15.45 -10.63
N TYR A 351 -25.48 -16.55 -9.93
CA TYR A 351 -26.42 -17.18 -9.01
C TYR A 351 -26.82 -16.26 -7.86
N LYS A 352 -25.86 -15.57 -7.23
CA LYS A 352 -26.12 -14.58 -6.18
C LYS A 352 -27.01 -13.44 -6.67
N ILE A 353 -26.75 -12.89 -7.86
CA ILE A 353 -27.57 -11.83 -8.45
C ILE A 353 -29.02 -12.31 -8.62
N LYS A 354 -29.23 -13.55 -9.09
CA LYS A 354 -30.56 -14.08 -9.36
C LYS A 354 -31.32 -14.54 -8.10
N HIS A 355 -30.63 -15.08 -7.10
CA HIS A 355 -31.25 -15.79 -5.98
C HIS A 355 -30.96 -15.19 -4.60
N GLY A 356 -30.10 -14.17 -4.53
CA GLY A 356 -29.66 -13.55 -3.29
C GLY A 356 -28.48 -14.28 -2.64
N TRP A 357 -27.71 -13.53 -1.85
CA TRP A 357 -26.46 -13.99 -1.25
C TRP A 357 -26.65 -15.13 -0.24
N ARG A 358 -27.76 -15.13 0.51
CA ARG A 358 -28.09 -16.21 1.47
C ARG A 358 -28.24 -17.56 0.79
N LYS A 359 -28.84 -17.60 -0.40
CA LYS A 359 -28.98 -18.85 -1.18
C LYS A 359 -27.64 -19.35 -1.72
N LEU A 360 -26.70 -18.45 -2.00
CA LEU A 360 -25.34 -18.85 -2.33
C LEU A 360 -24.60 -19.38 -1.09
N ALA A 361 -24.76 -18.72 0.08
CA ALA A 361 -24.21 -19.20 1.34
C ALA A 361 -24.74 -20.61 1.70
N ASP A 362 -26.05 -20.87 1.56
CA ASP A 362 -26.63 -22.22 1.75
C ASP A 362 -25.92 -23.29 0.86
N ARG A 363 -25.47 -22.92 -0.34
CA ARG A 363 -24.69 -23.82 -1.21
C ARG A 363 -23.27 -23.99 -0.72
N PHE A 364 -22.62 -22.92 -0.25
CA PHE A 364 -21.30 -23.00 0.34
C PHE A 364 -21.30 -23.94 1.55
N ASP A 365 -22.27 -23.81 2.45
CA ASP A 365 -22.44 -24.71 3.60
C ASP A 365 -22.61 -26.17 3.15
N LYS A 366 -23.49 -26.40 2.15
CA LYS A 366 -23.73 -27.74 1.61
C LYS A 366 -22.46 -28.41 1.04
N TYR A 367 -21.58 -27.62 0.43
CA TYR A 367 -20.33 -28.12 -0.17
C TYR A 367 -19.10 -27.83 0.69
N GLN A 368 -19.30 -27.42 1.96
CA GLN A 368 -18.24 -27.12 2.93
C GLN A 368 -17.21 -26.09 2.43
N ILE A 369 -17.65 -25.12 1.62
CA ILE A 369 -16.83 -23.99 1.23
C ILE A 369 -16.70 -23.07 2.45
N ASN A 370 -15.47 -22.89 2.93
CA ASN A 370 -15.15 -22.07 4.09
C ASN A 370 -14.29 -20.84 3.69
N GLU A 371 -13.73 -20.15 4.67
CA GLU A 371 -12.96 -18.92 4.48
C GLU A 371 -11.55 -19.13 3.93
N ILE A 372 -11.04 -20.38 3.98
CA ILE A 372 -9.73 -20.74 3.45
C ILE A 372 -9.86 -20.90 1.93
N VAL A 373 -9.04 -20.15 1.19
CA VAL A 373 -9.01 -20.22 -0.27
C VAL A 373 -8.55 -21.60 -0.71
N ASP A 374 -9.41 -22.30 -1.44
CA ASP A 374 -9.05 -23.51 -2.18
C ASP A 374 -9.22 -23.24 -3.68
N ILE A 375 -8.09 -23.11 -4.39
CA ILE A 375 -8.08 -22.84 -5.83
C ILE A 375 -8.61 -24.00 -6.67
N ASN A 376 -8.65 -25.21 -6.10
CA ASN A 376 -9.15 -26.41 -6.74
C ASN A 376 -10.61 -26.71 -6.35
N ARG A 377 -11.24 -25.85 -5.52
CA ARG A 377 -12.61 -26.08 -5.06
C ARG A 377 -13.58 -26.14 -6.23
N ARG A 378 -14.61 -26.95 -6.06
CA ARG A 378 -15.72 -27.02 -7.01
C ARG A 378 -16.45 -25.67 -7.11
N ASN A 379 -16.78 -25.27 -8.33
CA ASN A 379 -17.79 -24.25 -8.60
C ASN A 379 -19.20 -24.81 -8.26
N VAL A 380 -19.85 -24.25 -7.25
CA VAL A 380 -21.14 -24.77 -6.73
C VAL A 380 -22.34 -24.40 -7.59
N CYS A 381 -22.10 -23.63 -8.65
CA CYS A 381 -23.11 -23.13 -9.59
C CYS A 381 -22.85 -23.55 -11.05
N LYS A 382 -21.74 -24.25 -11.33
CA LYS A 382 -21.44 -24.78 -12.66
C LYS A 382 -22.52 -25.77 -13.08
N ARG A 383 -23.11 -25.55 -14.26
CA ARG A 383 -24.05 -26.50 -14.84
C ARG A 383 -23.31 -27.79 -15.20
N SER A 384 -23.77 -28.93 -14.70
CA SER A 384 -23.34 -30.22 -15.23
C SER A 384 -23.89 -30.36 -16.65
N PHE A 385 -23.02 -30.38 -17.64
CA PHE A 385 -23.35 -30.92 -18.95
C PHE A 385 -23.39 -32.44 -18.83
N TRP A 386 -24.54 -32.98 -18.44
CA TRP A 386 -24.87 -34.37 -18.75
C TRP A 386 -25.84 -34.34 -19.93
N PRO A 387 -25.44 -34.83 -21.13
CA PRO A 387 -26.41 -35.12 -22.15
C PRO A 387 -27.29 -36.25 -21.58
N PHE A 388 -28.59 -35.99 -21.49
CA PHE A 388 -29.57 -37.01 -21.10
C PHE A 388 -29.33 -38.29 -21.91
N LYS A 389 -29.24 -39.41 -21.20
CA LYS A 389 -29.13 -40.76 -21.77
C LYS A 389 -30.52 -41.32 -22.02
#